data_AF-A0A7D9DYB2-F1
#
_entry.id   AF-A0A7D9DYB2-F1
#
_cell.length_a   1.000
_cell.length_b   1.000
_cell.length_c   1.000
_cell.angle_alpha   90.00
_cell.angle_beta   90.00
_cell.angle_gamma   90.00
#
_symmetry.space_group_name_H-M   'P 1'
#
loop_
_entity.id
_entity.type
_entity.pdbx_description
1 polymer ?
#
loop_
_entity_poly.entity_id
_entity_poly.type
_entity_poly.pdbx_seq_one_letter_code
_entity_poly.pdbx_strand_id
1 'polypeptide(L)'
;MSRQLRWYCPYASCTWTRFGTGLSVCDDVLDKTESAGNKKIRCGTKGRIGGVVNGTRAAAGSWPWQVGIKKCAHCNITCGGTLINDEWVVTAAHCVSQSFPNELYIVIGEVDQSAKSGHEQRFRCSKIIVHEDYGVDAPYDKDVAIIRLDKYAVYNDNVRPLFMPGSGTVLTEKDLCTVTGFGRANVKIAPFKTRVKQILKTIALIFPTNSFCHEKQLFPRDATQITLRIKVTSNMFCAGYKKGGTDACQGDSGGPLTCFDRSNSRFILGGVVSWGERKFKRELGYSIYAQYPSFTSWIADGAKRRARYSLSIGELVVIILTLMLVLKVARGSKIV
;
A
#
# COMPACT_ATOMS: atom_id res chain seq x y z
N MET A 1 33.37 7.76 10.03
CA MET A 1 33.52 6.73 8.98
C MET A 1 32.14 6.23 8.58
N SER A 2 31.54 6.81 7.54
CA SER A 2 30.26 6.39 6.99
C SER A 2 30.46 5.13 6.16
N ARG A 3 29.90 4.00 6.60
CA ARG A 3 29.81 2.81 5.74
C ARG A 3 28.82 3.09 4.62
N GLN A 4 29.32 3.53 3.47
CA GLN A 4 28.58 3.47 2.21
C GLN A 4 28.36 2.00 1.87
N LEU A 5 27.15 1.49 2.10
CA LEU A 5 26.71 0.22 1.55
C LEU A 5 26.51 0.41 0.04
N ARG A 6 27.45 -0.10 -0.76
CA ARG A 6 27.27 -0.31 -2.20
C ARG A 6 26.52 -1.62 -2.38
N TRP A 7 25.38 -1.56 -3.07
CA TRP A 7 24.53 -2.72 -3.33
C TRP A 7 25.02 -3.46 -4.58
N TYR A 8 25.36 -4.74 -4.43
CA TYR A 8 25.91 -5.63 -5.46
C TYR A 8 24.83 -6.61 -5.94
N CYS A 9 24.74 -6.86 -7.26
CA CYS A 9 23.83 -7.81 -7.89
C CYS A 9 24.66 -8.83 -8.69
N PRO A 10 24.73 -10.13 -8.31
CA PRO A 10 25.74 -11.04 -8.86
C PRO A 10 25.40 -11.74 -10.19
N TYR A 11 24.19 -11.60 -10.75
CA TYR A 11 23.76 -12.43 -11.88
C TYR A 11 23.06 -11.67 -13.01
N ALA A 12 23.37 -12.10 -14.24
CA ALA A 12 22.91 -11.56 -15.53
C ALA A 12 21.40 -11.66 -15.80
N SER A 13 20.59 -12.19 -14.87
CA SER A 13 19.14 -12.34 -15.00
C SER A 13 18.33 -11.40 -14.09
N CYS A 14 18.98 -10.55 -13.29
CA CYS A 14 18.33 -9.42 -12.63
C CYS A 14 18.46 -8.19 -13.52
N THR A 15 17.45 -7.94 -14.34
CA THR A 15 17.32 -6.63 -14.98
C THR A 15 16.84 -5.65 -13.93
N TRP A 16 17.71 -4.73 -13.52
CA TRP A 16 17.27 -3.47 -12.96
C TRP A 16 16.41 -2.81 -14.02
N THR A 17 15.09 -2.72 -13.85
CA THR A 17 14.35 -1.74 -14.64
C THR A 17 14.72 -0.39 -14.07
N ARG A 18 15.79 0.18 -14.62
CA ARG A 18 16.17 1.56 -14.41
C ARG A 18 15.09 2.40 -15.09
N PHE A 19 13.91 2.54 -14.48
CA PHE A 19 13.10 3.74 -14.68
C PHE A 19 14.06 4.88 -14.34
N GLY A 20 14.57 5.64 -15.31
CA GLY A 20 15.83 6.43 -15.28
C GLY A 20 16.04 7.45 -14.15
N THR A 21 15.89 7.04 -12.89
CA THR A 21 15.48 7.90 -11.78
C THR A 21 15.87 7.35 -10.39
N GLY A 22 16.51 6.17 -10.29
CA GLY A 22 17.20 5.75 -9.05
C GLY A 22 16.35 5.30 -7.86
N LEU A 23 15.11 4.84 -8.07
CA LEU A 23 14.33 4.12 -7.05
C LEU A 23 14.43 2.60 -7.24
N SER A 24 14.61 1.86 -6.15
CA SER A 24 14.50 0.40 -6.12
C SER A 24 13.08 -0.01 -5.69
N VAL A 25 12.22 -0.19 -6.69
CA VAL A 25 10.97 -0.95 -6.55
C VAL A 25 11.29 -2.42 -6.72
N CYS A 26 10.60 -3.31 -5.99
CA CYS A 26 10.89 -4.73 -6.08
C CYS A 26 10.47 -5.26 -7.46
N ASP A 27 11.45 -5.44 -8.35
CA ASP A 27 11.18 -5.81 -9.74
C ASP A 27 11.17 -7.32 -10.01
N ASP A 28 11.79 -8.16 -9.15
CA ASP A 28 11.63 -9.63 -9.26
C ASP A 28 12.20 -10.49 -8.11
N VAL A 29 13.36 -10.13 -7.55
CA VAL A 29 14.04 -10.87 -6.48
C VAL A 29 14.76 -9.88 -5.56
N LEU A 30 14.51 -9.94 -4.26
CA LEU A 30 15.26 -9.22 -3.22
C LEU A 30 16.19 -10.23 -2.54
N ASP A 31 17.45 -10.21 -2.95
CA ASP A 31 18.51 -10.88 -2.20
C ASP A 31 18.98 -9.92 -1.10
N LYS A 32 18.39 -10.04 0.10
CA LYS A 32 19.07 -9.60 1.32
C LYS A 32 19.91 -10.77 1.83
N THR A 33 21.14 -10.88 1.32
CA THR A 33 22.20 -11.58 2.03
C THR A 33 22.64 -10.69 3.18
N GLU A 34 22.06 -10.89 4.36
CA GLU A 34 22.79 -10.89 5.64
C GLU A 34 21.83 -11.24 6.80
N SER A 35 22.28 -12.17 7.63
CA SER A 35 21.64 -12.74 8.84
C SER A 35 20.79 -14.01 8.62
N ALA A 36 21.45 -15.16 8.77
CA ALA A 36 20.89 -16.51 8.96
C ALA A 36 20.10 -17.15 7.79
N GLY A 37 20.85 -17.70 6.82
CA GLY A 37 20.32 -18.60 5.80
C GLY A 37 20.00 -17.91 4.49
N ASN A 38 20.67 -18.35 3.43
CA ASN A 38 20.68 -17.79 2.08
C ASN A 38 19.30 -17.94 1.37
N LYS A 39 18.26 -17.22 1.84
CA LYS A 39 16.88 -17.36 1.35
C LYS A 39 16.53 -16.14 0.46
N LYS A 40 16.55 -16.33 -0.86
CA LYS A 40 16.09 -15.33 -1.83
C LYS A 40 14.62 -15.00 -1.60
N ILE A 41 14.27 -13.74 -1.30
CA ILE A 41 12.87 -13.32 -1.10
C ILE A 41 12.40 -12.59 -2.35
N ARG A 42 11.40 -13.15 -3.03
CA ARG A 42 10.81 -12.54 -4.23
C ARG A 42 9.57 -11.73 -3.87
N CYS A 43 9.43 -10.55 -4.44
CA CYS A 43 8.19 -9.79 -4.35
C CYS A 43 7.04 -10.57 -4.99
N GLY A 44 5.82 -10.32 -4.51
CA GLY A 44 4.64 -11.00 -5.04
C GLY A 44 4.64 -12.51 -4.78
N THR A 45 5.36 -12.98 -3.75
CA THR A 45 5.32 -14.38 -3.32
C THR A 45 4.77 -14.54 -1.91
N LYS A 46 3.95 -15.56 -1.70
CA LYS A 46 3.41 -15.92 -0.39
C LYS A 46 4.47 -16.60 0.48
N GLY A 47 4.23 -16.64 1.79
CA GLY A 47 4.98 -17.49 2.71
C GLY A 47 4.77 -18.98 2.43
N ARG A 48 5.72 -19.81 2.89
CA ARG A 48 5.70 -21.27 2.67
C ARG A 48 4.53 -22.00 3.35
N ILE A 49 3.92 -21.39 4.36
CA ILE A 49 2.85 -21.98 5.20
C ILE A 49 1.49 -21.33 4.88
N GLY A 50 1.40 -20.54 3.80
CA GLY A 50 0.17 -19.82 3.44
C GLY A 50 -0.99 -20.73 3.04
N GLY A 51 -2.14 -20.54 3.67
CA GLY A 51 -3.39 -21.25 3.39
C GLY A 51 -4.65 -20.40 3.61
N VAL A 52 -5.80 -20.98 3.32
CA VAL A 52 -7.12 -20.42 3.66
C VAL A 52 -7.71 -21.27 4.79
N VAL A 53 -8.07 -20.65 5.91
CA VAL A 53 -8.76 -21.29 7.01
C VAL A 53 -10.26 -21.03 6.86
N ASN A 54 -11.08 -22.07 6.87
CA ASN A 54 -12.55 -21.97 6.82
C ASN A 54 -13.10 -21.14 5.64
N GLY A 55 -12.46 -21.23 4.47
CA GLY A 55 -12.93 -20.65 3.20
C GLY A 55 -12.82 -19.13 3.03
N THR A 56 -12.65 -18.35 4.11
CA THR A 56 -12.67 -16.87 4.06
C THR A 56 -11.54 -16.19 4.83
N ARG A 57 -10.87 -16.90 5.75
CA ARG A 57 -9.83 -16.35 6.62
C ARG A 57 -8.45 -16.72 6.12
N ALA A 58 -7.53 -15.78 6.11
CA ALA A 58 -6.15 -16.07 5.69
C ALA A 58 -5.31 -16.58 6.88
N ALA A 59 -4.52 -17.64 6.65
CA ALA A 59 -3.47 -18.04 7.57
C ALA A 59 -2.29 -17.04 7.57
N ALA A 60 -1.43 -17.13 8.58
CA ALA A 60 -0.15 -16.42 8.63
C ALA A 60 0.66 -16.67 7.34
N GLY A 61 1.22 -15.61 6.76
CA GLY A 61 2.03 -15.69 5.54
C GLY A 61 1.25 -15.85 4.23
N SER A 62 -0.09 -15.93 4.26
CA SER A 62 -0.89 -15.99 3.03
C SER A 62 -0.88 -14.69 2.23
N TRP A 63 -0.72 -13.55 2.89
CA TRP A 63 -0.69 -12.21 2.29
C TRP A 63 0.37 -11.34 2.99
N PRO A 64 1.66 -11.67 2.80
CA PRO A 64 2.76 -11.10 3.60
C PRO A 64 3.04 -9.61 3.32
N TRP A 65 2.40 -9.05 2.29
CA TRP A 65 2.40 -7.62 1.97
C TRP A 65 1.25 -6.85 2.62
N GLN A 66 0.29 -7.52 3.27
CA GLN A 66 -0.84 -6.84 3.91
C GLN A 66 -0.33 -6.00 5.07
N VAL A 67 -0.68 -4.72 5.06
CA VAL A 67 -0.36 -3.77 6.11
C VAL A 67 -1.62 -3.36 6.84
N GLY A 68 -1.52 -3.20 8.15
CA GLY A 68 -2.52 -2.54 8.99
C GLY A 68 -2.04 -1.15 9.42
N ILE A 69 -2.92 -0.16 9.31
CA ILE A 69 -2.69 1.23 9.72
C ILE A 69 -3.61 1.56 10.89
N LYS A 70 -3.02 2.08 11.97
CA LYS A 70 -3.71 2.51 13.19
C LYS A 70 -3.44 3.98 13.46
N LYS A 71 -4.43 4.67 14.06
CA LYS A 71 -4.34 6.07 14.52
C LYS A 71 -3.81 6.24 15.95
N CYS A 72 -3.57 5.13 16.66
CA CYS A 72 -2.93 5.12 17.96
C CYS A 72 -2.32 3.75 18.27
N ALA A 73 -1.41 3.67 19.25
CA ALA A 73 -0.66 2.45 19.58
C ALA A 73 -1.56 1.25 19.91
N HIS A 74 -2.64 1.51 20.65
CA HIS A 74 -3.55 0.49 21.18
C HIS A 74 -4.92 0.48 20.50
N CYS A 75 -5.06 1.22 19.40
CA CYS A 75 -6.29 1.26 18.60
C CYS A 75 -6.40 0.03 17.72
N ASN A 76 -7.61 -0.22 17.21
CA ASN A 76 -7.81 -1.16 16.11
C ASN A 76 -7.25 -0.58 14.81
N ILE A 77 -6.95 -1.47 13.86
CA ILE A 77 -6.64 -1.10 12.48
C ILE A 77 -7.85 -0.39 11.88
N THR A 78 -7.62 0.79 11.33
CA THR A 78 -8.65 1.61 10.68
C THR A 78 -8.59 1.52 9.16
N CYS A 79 -7.39 1.30 8.62
CA CYS A 79 -7.14 1.14 7.19
C CYS A 79 -6.10 0.05 6.92
N GLY A 80 -6.15 -0.53 5.73
CA GLY A 80 -5.12 -1.36 5.17
C GLY A 80 -4.02 -0.58 4.45
N GLY A 81 -3.01 -1.30 4.00
CA GLY A 81 -1.95 -0.84 3.12
C GLY A 81 -1.26 -2.01 2.46
N THR A 82 -0.30 -1.71 1.60
CA THR A 82 0.49 -2.70 0.86
C THR A 82 1.97 -2.40 1.00
N LEU A 83 2.74 -3.35 1.51
CA LEU A 83 4.20 -3.25 1.54
C LEU A 83 4.74 -3.42 0.12
N ILE A 84 5.51 -2.44 -0.37
CA ILE A 84 6.02 -2.44 -1.75
C ILE A 84 7.55 -2.56 -1.86
N ASN A 85 8.25 -2.24 -0.77
CA ASN A 85 9.63 -2.63 -0.50
C ASN A 85 9.81 -2.67 1.04
N ASP A 86 11.02 -2.63 1.56
CA ASP A 86 11.26 -2.74 3.01
C ASP A 86 11.02 -1.42 3.76
N GLU A 87 10.67 -0.35 3.06
CA GLU A 87 10.59 0.99 3.64
C GLU A 87 9.27 1.71 3.33
N TRP A 88 8.59 1.31 2.25
CA TRP A 88 7.44 2.02 1.72
C TRP A 88 6.19 1.17 1.71
N VAL A 89 5.09 1.80 2.10
CA VAL A 89 3.74 1.25 2.09
C VAL A 89 2.85 2.12 1.21
N VAL A 90 2.09 1.50 0.32
CA VAL A 90 1.02 2.15 -0.46
C VAL A 90 -0.30 2.01 0.29
N THR A 91 -1.11 3.06 0.35
CA THR A 91 -2.45 3.06 0.95
C THR A 91 -3.36 4.07 0.22
N ALA A 92 -4.59 4.23 0.68
CA ALA A 92 -5.51 5.24 0.16
C ALA A 92 -5.21 6.62 0.78
N ALA A 93 -5.40 7.69 0.01
CA ALA A 93 -5.23 9.06 0.49
C ALA A 93 -6.21 9.38 1.63
N HIS A 94 -7.48 8.99 1.50
CA HIS A 94 -8.50 9.25 2.53
C HIS A 94 -8.16 8.61 3.89
N CYS A 95 -7.32 7.56 3.89
CA CYS A 95 -6.87 6.92 5.12
C CYS A 95 -5.89 7.79 5.92
N VAL A 96 -5.18 8.73 5.29
CA VAL A 96 -4.05 9.44 5.91
C VAL A 96 -3.99 10.94 5.65
N SER A 97 -4.84 11.49 4.79
CA SER A 97 -4.83 12.91 4.39
C SER A 97 -5.02 13.90 5.54
N GLN A 98 -5.69 13.47 6.61
CA GLN A 98 -5.93 14.25 7.82
C GLN A 98 -5.10 13.74 9.01
N SER A 99 -3.89 13.22 8.76
CA SER A 99 -3.05 12.67 9.83
C SER A 99 -1.62 13.11 9.72
N PHE A 100 -0.97 13.22 10.88
CA PHE A 100 0.45 13.48 11.00
C PHE A 100 1.24 12.17 11.17
N PRO A 101 2.51 12.10 10.73
CA PRO A 101 3.32 10.89 10.86
C PRO A 101 3.40 10.30 12.28
N ASN A 102 3.48 11.15 13.31
CA ASN A 102 3.57 10.73 14.72
C ASN A 102 2.28 10.07 15.25
N GLU A 103 1.15 10.23 14.57
CA GLU A 103 -0.14 9.63 14.91
C GLU A 103 -0.31 8.22 14.32
N LEU A 104 0.48 7.88 13.30
CA LEU A 104 0.32 6.62 12.59
C LEU A 104 1.21 5.52 13.15
N TYR A 105 0.60 4.35 13.32
CA TYR A 105 1.26 3.10 13.69
C TYR A 105 0.99 2.09 12.59
N ILE A 106 2.05 1.47 12.10
CA ILE A 106 2.02 0.53 10.98
C ILE A 106 2.37 -0.85 11.50
N VAL A 107 1.58 -1.85 11.13
CA VAL A 107 1.81 -3.26 11.47
C VAL A 107 1.80 -4.12 10.21
N ILE A 108 2.78 -5.01 10.10
CA ILE A 108 2.93 -5.96 8.98
C ILE A 108 3.10 -7.36 9.54
N GLY A 109 2.53 -8.37 8.89
CA GLY A 109 2.49 -9.75 9.39
C GLY A 109 1.38 -10.00 10.43
N GLU A 110 0.50 -9.02 10.65
CA GLU A 110 -0.69 -9.14 11.49
C GLU A 110 -1.78 -9.97 10.79
N VAL A 111 -2.33 -10.94 11.51
CA VAL A 111 -3.42 -11.80 11.02
C VAL A 111 -4.56 -11.94 12.00
N ASP A 112 -4.47 -11.48 13.24
CA ASP A 112 -5.58 -11.48 14.21
C ASP A 112 -5.35 -10.41 15.28
N GLN A 113 -6.07 -9.29 15.19
CA GLN A 113 -5.90 -8.18 16.15
C GLN A 113 -6.32 -8.54 17.58
N SER A 114 -6.95 -9.69 17.80
CA SER A 114 -7.32 -10.17 19.13
C SER A 114 -6.23 -10.97 19.84
N ALA A 115 -5.21 -11.44 19.11
CA ALA A 115 -4.14 -12.28 19.65
C ALA A 115 -2.79 -11.95 19.00
N LYS A 116 -1.71 -11.91 19.79
CA LYS A 116 -0.37 -11.76 19.22
C LYS A 116 0.06 -13.10 18.62
N SER A 117 0.29 -13.13 17.31
CA SER A 117 0.85 -14.29 16.62
C SER A 117 2.37 -14.39 16.78
N GLY A 118 3.03 -13.29 17.16
CA GLY A 118 4.50 -13.23 17.27
C GLY A 118 5.20 -12.99 15.93
N HIS A 119 4.45 -12.90 14.83
CA HIS A 119 4.98 -12.61 13.50
C HIS A 119 4.93 -11.12 13.14
N GLU A 120 4.29 -10.29 13.97
CA GLU A 120 4.04 -8.89 13.62
C GLU A 120 5.28 -8.02 13.79
N GLN A 121 5.59 -7.24 12.75
CA GLN A 121 6.53 -6.14 12.82
C GLN A 121 5.77 -4.82 12.95
N ARG A 122 6.18 -3.99 13.91
CA ARG A 122 5.55 -2.71 14.24
C ARG A 122 6.50 -1.56 13.96
N PHE A 123 5.96 -0.53 13.31
CA PHE A 123 6.67 0.64 12.80
C PHE A 123 5.93 1.93 13.17
N ARG A 124 6.67 3.02 13.30
CA ARG A 124 6.12 4.37 13.22
C ARG A 124 6.12 4.84 11.77
N CYS A 125 5.33 5.87 11.49
CA CYS A 125 5.43 6.58 10.22
C CYS A 125 6.48 7.68 10.33
N SER A 126 7.44 7.71 9.40
CA SER A 126 8.40 8.81 9.28
C SER A 126 7.93 9.88 8.30
N LYS A 127 7.12 9.50 7.30
CA LYS A 127 6.64 10.42 6.25
C LYS A 127 5.34 9.91 5.64
N ILE A 128 4.43 10.85 5.36
CA ILE A 128 3.21 10.63 4.57
C ILE A 128 3.33 11.48 3.31
N ILE A 129 3.02 10.91 2.16
CA ILE A 129 2.93 11.62 0.89
C ILE A 129 1.57 11.25 0.28
N VAL A 130 0.68 12.23 0.21
CA VAL A 130 -0.64 12.10 -0.42
C VAL A 130 -0.54 12.61 -1.84
N HIS A 131 -1.25 11.99 -2.78
CA HIS A 131 -1.33 12.49 -4.15
C HIS A 131 -1.87 13.93 -4.17
N GLU A 132 -1.14 14.84 -4.81
CA GLU A 132 -1.43 16.27 -4.84
C GLU A 132 -2.84 16.60 -5.35
N ASP A 133 -3.30 15.86 -6.36
CA ASP A 133 -4.62 16.03 -6.96
C ASP A 133 -5.71 15.14 -6.33
N TYR A 134 -5.47 14.57 -5.15
CA TYR A 134 -6.48 13.74 -4.49
C TYR A 134 -7.79 14.51 -4.29
N GLY A 135 -8.88 14.01 -4.87
CA GLY A 135 -10.22 14.60 -4.74
C GLY A 135 -10.46 15.89 -5.53
N VAL A 136 -9.50 16.35 -6.35
CA VAL A 136 -9.59 17.62 -7.08
C VAL A 136 -10.58 17.54 -8.25
N ASP A 137 -10.46 16.50 -9.09
CA ASP A 137 -11.29 16.34 -10.30
C ASP A 137 -12.67 15.73 -9.98
N ALA A 138 -12.73 14.84 -8.99
CA ALA A 138 -13.95 14.23 -8.49
C ALA A 138 -13.70 13.67 -7.07
N PRO A 139 -14.74 13.49 -6.24
CA PRO A 139 -14.59 12.84 -4.93
C PRO A 139 -13.88 11.49 -5.06
N TYR A 140 -12.87 11.28 -4.21
CA TYR A 140 -12.00 10.10 -4.20
C TYR A 140 -11.16 9.87 -5.47
N ASP A 141 -11.11 10.80 -6.43
CA ASP A 141 -10.16 10.67 -7.53
C ASP A 141 -8.73 10.71 -7.02
N LYS A 142 -7.87 9.88 -7.62
CA LYS A 142 -6.45 9.75 -7.23
C LYS A 142 -6.28 9.46 -5.72
N ASP A 143 -7.16 8.61 -5.17
CA ASP A 143 -7.14 8.16 -3.78
C ASP A 143 -5.98 7.21 -3.48
N VAL A 144 -4.76 7.74 -3.54
CA VAL A 144 -3.51 7.03 -3.29
C VAL A 144 -2.57 7.88 -2.44
N ALA A 145 -1.88 7.21 -1.52
CA ALA A 145 -0.83 7.79 -0.70
C ALA A 145 0.27 6.77 -0.45
N ILE A 146 1.46 7.26 -0.12
CA ILE A 146 2.57 6.42 0.35
C ILE A 146 3.06 6.85 1.73
N ILE A 147 3.41 5.85 2.52
CA ILE A 147 3.93 5.98 3.88
C ILE A 147 5.36 5.45 3.89
N ARG A 148 6.27 6.21 4.45
CA ARG A 148 7.63 5.76 4.78
C ARG A 148 7.67 5.25 6.21
N LEU A 149 8.21 4.05 6.42
CA LEU A 149 8.44 3.45 7.72
C LEU A 149 9.62 4.14 8.43
N ASP A 150 9.59 4.19 9.76
CA ASP A 150 10.69 4.72 10.60
C ASP A 150 11.95 3.85 10.60
N LYS A 151 11.81 2.58 10.22
CA LYS A 151 12.89 1.60 10.07
C LYS A 151 12.52 0.58 9.00
N TYR A 152 13.53 -0.10 8.47
CA TYR A 152 13.34 -1.14 7.45
C TYR A 152 12.61 -2.37 7.99
N ALA A 153 11.69 -2.90 7.21
CA ALA A 153 11.06 -4.19 7.44
C ALA A 153 12.04 -5.34 7.19
N VAL A 154 11.97 -6.35 8.05
CA VAL A 154 12.78 -7.57 7.97
C VAL A 154 11.96 -8.62 7.22
N TYR A 155 12.37 -8.97 6.02
CA TYR A 155 11.60 -9.93 5.25
C TYR A 155 11.66 -11.35 5.83
N ASN A 156 10.51 -12.02 5.83
CA ASN A 156 10.37 -13.41 6.26
C ASN A 156 9.14 -14.04 5.58
N ASP A 157 8.63 -15.17 6.08
CA ASP A 157 7.45 -15.82 5.46
C ASP A 157 6.13 -15.06 5.69
N ASN A 158 6.10 -14.12 6.65
CA ASN A 158 4.94 -13.29 7.01
C ASN A 158 5.06 -11.83 6.58
N VAL A 159 6.25 -11.38 6.18
CA VAL A 159 6.53 -9.99 5.77
C VAL A 159 7.32 -10.01 4.47
N ARG A 160 6.67 -9.64 3.36
CA ARG A 160 7.26 -9.60 2.01
C ARG A 160 6.55 -8.54 1.18
N PRO A 161 7.23 -7.88 0.24
CA PRO A 161 6.61 -6.87 -0.59
C PRO A 161 5.77 -7.50 -1.70
N LEU A 162 4.74 -6.78 -2.14
CA LEU A 162 3.98 -7.10 -3.34
C LEU A 162 4.73 -6.58 -4.58
N PHE A 163 4.63 -7.30 -5.70
CA PHE A 163 5.20 -6.80 -6.95
C PHE A 163 4.36 -5.64 -7.48
N MET A 164 5.04 -4.59 -7.95
CA MET A 164 4.40 -3.40 -8.50
C MET A 164 4.46 -3.48 -10.03
N PRO A 165 3.32 -3.70 -10.71
CA PRO A 165 3.31 -3.73 -12.17
C PRO A 165 3.63 -2.35 -12.76
N GLY A 166 4.17 -2.32 -13.98
CA GLY A 166 4.41 -1.06 -14.71
C GLY A 166 3.11 -0.41 -15.18
N SER A 167 3.17 0.89 -15.52
CA SER A 167 2.01 1.72 -15.89
C SER A 167 1.18 1.23 -17.07
N GLY A 168 1.76 0.41 -17.95
CA GLY A 168 1.04 -0.20 -19.08
C GLY A 168 0.23 -1.46 -18.74
N THR A 169 0.20 -1.89 -17.47
CA THR A 169 -0.50 -3.11 -17.07
C THR A 169 -2.01 -2.89 -17.07
N VAL A 170 -2.71 -3.62 -17.92
CA VAL A 170 -4.17 -3.59 -18.03
C VAL A 170 -4.75 -4.80 -17.32
N LEU A 171 -5.63 -4.55 -16.35
CA LEU A 171 -6.40 -5.61 -15.69
C LEU A 171 -7.69 -5.87 -16.46
N THR A 172 -8.10 -7.14 -16.51
CA THR A 172 -9.26 -7.63 -17.27
C THR A 172 -10.16 -8.49 -16.40
N GLU A 173 -11.38 -8.78 -16.86
CA GLU A 173 -12.30 -9.67 -16.13
C GLU A 173 -11.77 -11.11 -15.95
N LYS A 174 -10.74 -11.49 -16.72
CA LYS A 174 -10.09 -12.81 -16.66
C LYS A 174 -9.08 -12.92 -15.52
N ASP A 175 -8.64 -11.79 -14.97
CA ASP A 175 -7.64 -11.76 -13.92
C ASP A 175 -8.27 -12.19 -12.59
N LEU A 176 -7.65 -13.20 -11.97
CA LEU A 176 -8.08 -13.66 -10.66
C LEU A 176 -7.48 -12.75 -9.60
N CYS A 177 -8.30 -11.87 -9.06
CA CYS A 177 -7.87 -10.91 -8.07
C CYS A 177 -8.52 -11.16 -6.71
N THR A 178 -7.80 -10.78 -5.66
CA THR A 178 -8.17 -11.00 -4.28
C THR A 178 -7.99 -9.73 -3.49
N VAL A 179 -9.04 -9.33 -2.77
CA VAL A 179 -8.98 -8.24 -1.80
C VAL A 179 -8.67 -8.81 -0.44
N THR A 180 -7.73 -8.15 0.25
CA THR A 180 -7.37 -8.50 1.62
C THR A 180 -7.37 -7.30 2.54
N GLY A 181 -7.84 -7.49 3.76
CA GLY A 181 -7.91 -6.42 4.74
C GLY A 181 -8.45 -6.87 6.09
N PHE A 182 -8.61 -5.89 6.97
CA PHE A 182 -9.04 -6.06 8.35
C PHE A 182 -10.47 -5.53 8.54
N GLY A 183 -11.28 -5.56 7.48
CA GLY A 183 -12.68 -5.18 7.51
C GLY A 183 -13.54 -6.11 8.34
N ARG A 184 -14.76 -5.69 8.65
CA ARG A 184 -15.77 -6.57 9.28
C ARG A 184 -16.42 -7.46 8.22
N ALA A 185 -16.26 -8.77 8.32
CA ALA A 185 -17.11 -9.68 7.55
C ALA A 185 -18.52 -9.57 8.11
N ASN A 186 -19.52 -9.45 7.22
CA ASN A 186 -20.94 -9.58 7.58
C ASN A 186 -21.26 -11.03 7.97
N VAL A 187 -20.71 -11.49 9.09
CA VAL A 187 -21.15 -12.73 9.73
C VAL A 187 -22.38 -12.36 10.55
N LYS A 188 -23.53 -12.97 10.26
CA LYS A 188 -24.79 -12.84 11.01
C LYS A 188 -24.69 -13.42 12.44
N ILE A 189 -23.69 -13.03 13.22
CA ILE A 189 -23.50 -13.52 14.60
C ILE A 189 -23.21 -12.34 15.54
N ALA A 190 -24.24 -12.06 16.35
CA ALA A 190 -24.28 -11.41 17.66
C ALA A 190 -23.90 -9.90 17.80
N PRO A 191 -24.67 -9.14 18.60
CA PRO A 191 -24.55 -7.68 18.76
C PRO A 191 -23.42 -7.23 19.70
N PHE A 192 -22.39 -8.05 19.93
CA PHE A 192 -21.36 -7.77 20.93
C PHE A 192 -19.95 -7.72 20.32
N LYS A 193 -19.34 -6.52 20.35
CA LYS A 193 -17.89 -6.21 20.40
C LYS A 193 -16.92 -7.30 19.88
N THR A 194 -17.11 -7.86 18.69
CA THR A 194 -16.10 -8.76 18.13
C THR A 194 -14.96 -7.94 17.55
N ARG A 195 -13.84 -7.90 18.28
CA ARG A 195 -12.52 -7.49 17.77
C ARG A 195 -12.32 -8.11 16.40
N VAL A 196 -11.80 -7.35 15.44
CA VAL A 196 -11.64 -7.76 14.04
C VAL A 196 -10.85 -9.07 13.99
N LYS A 197 -11.57 -10.17 13.75
CA LYS A 197 -10.99 -11.50 13.57
C LYS A 197 -10.59 -11.62 12.11
N GLN A 198 -9.29 -11.43 11.87
CA GLN A 198 -8.55 -11.98 10.73
C GLN A 198 -8.54 -11.21 9.42
N ILE A 199 -7.53 -11.49 8.58
CA ILE A 199 -7.47 -11.01 7.19
C ILE A 199 -8.62 -11.66 6.43
N LEU A 200 -9.58 -10.85 5.99
CA LEU A 200 -10.63 -11.29 5.10
C LEU A 200 -10.06 -11.47 3.69
N LYS A 201 -10.46 -12.55 3.04
CA LYS A 201 -10.08 -12.86 1.67
C LYS A 201 -11.32 -12.97 0.80
N THR A 202 -11.39 -12.14 -0.23
CA THR A 202 -12.52 -12.04 -1.14
C THR A 202 -12.01 -12.09 -2.58
N ILE A 203 -12.56 -12.97 -3.43
CA ILE A 203 -12.23 -13.00 -4.86
C ILE A 203 -13.04 -11.90 -5.56
N ALA A 204 -12.37 -11.00 -6.26
CA ALA A 204 -13.04 -9.92 -6.99
C ALA A 204 -12.96 -10.16 -8.50
N LEU A 205 -14.10 -10.06 -9.18
CA LEU A 205 -14.12 -9.89 -10.64
C LEU A 205 -13.86 -8.42 -10.94
N ILE A 206 -12.90 -8.15 -11.81
CA ILE A 206 -12.56 -6.79 -12.23
C ILE A 206 -13.49 -6.37 -13.36
N PHE A 207 -14.00 -5.14 -13.27
CA PHE A 207 -14.70 -4.45 -14.35
C PHE A 207 -13.92 -3.18 -14.67
N PRO A 208 -12.97 -3.26 -15.63
CA PRO A 208 -12.02 -2.18 -15.87
C PRO A 208 -12.64 -1.01 -16.65
N THR A 209 -13.80 -1.22 -17.27
CA THR A 209 -14.48 -0.17 -18.03
C THR A 209 -15.37 0.66 -17.14
N ASN A 210 -15.13 1.97 -17.16
CA ASN A 210 -15.96 2.95 -16.46
C ASN A 210 -17.43 2.84 -16.88
N SER A 211 -17.73 2.48 -18.12
CA SER A 211 -19.11 2.28 -18.59
C SER A 211 -19.87 1.24 -17.77
N PHE A 212 -19.24 0.13 -17.37
CA PHE A 212 -19.90 -0.86 -16.51
C PHE A 212 -20.15 -0.28 -15.11
N CYS A 213 -19.15 0.39 -14.53
CA CYS A 213 -19.26 1.02 -13.21
C CYS A 213 -20.32 2.15 -13.20
N HIS A 214 -20.46 2.88 -14.31
CA HIS A 214 -21.45 3.95 -14.52
C HIS A 214 -22.85 3.40 -14.84
N GLU A 215 -22.98 2.39 -15.70
CA GLU A 215 -24.26 1.78 -16.08
C GLU A 215 -24.87 1.01 -14.91
N LYS A 216 -24.02 0.32 -14.14
CA LYS A 216 -24.38 -0.34 -12.89
C LYS A 216 -24.27 0.59 -11.69
N GLN A 217 -24.24 1.92 -11.84
CA GLN A 217 -24.29 2.88 -10.72
C GLN A 217 -25.50 2.57 -9.81
N LEU A 218 -25.26 1.67 -8.85
CA LEU A 218 -25.29 1.73 -7.39
C LEU A 218 -26.31 2.66 -6.71
N PHE A 219 -27.23 3.31 -7.42
CA PHE A 219 -28.22 4.21 -6.82
C PHE A 219 -29.63 3.73 -7.15
N PRO A 220 -30.50 3.53 -6.15
CA PRO A 220 -31.93 3.40 -6.40
C PRO A 220 -32.42 4.58 -7.25
N ARG A 221 -33.30 4.30 -8.22
CA ARG A 221 -34.03 5.34 -8.97
C ARG A 221 -35.04 6.11 -8.12
N ASP A 222 -35.03 5.95 -6.79
CA ASP A 222 -35.87 6.73 -5.90
C ASP A 222 -35.30 8.13 -5.78
N ALA A 223 -35.85 9.02 -6.61
CA ALA A 223 -35.55 10.45 -6.74
C ALA A 223 -35.80 11.29 -5.47
N THR A 224 -35.93 10.67 -4.30
CA THR A 224 -36.24 11.31 -3.02
C THR A 224 -35.04 11.43 -2.09
N GLN A 225 -33.91 10.79 -2.40
CA GLN A 225 -32.63 11.04 -1.71
C GLN A 225 -31.64 11.71 -2.67
N ILE A 226 -31.10 12.85 -2.24
CA ILE A 226 -29.95 13.49 -2.88
C ILE A 226 -28.74 12.57 -2.70
N THR A 227 -28.65 11.52 -3.50
CA THR A 227 -27.46 10.68 -3.61
C THR A 227 -26.57 11.29 -4.67
N LEU A 228 -25.48 11.92 -4.21
CA LEU A 228 -24.43 12.47 -5.07
C LEU A 228 -23.93 11.37 -6.02
N ARG A 229 -24.22 11.51 -7.31
CA ARG A 229 -23.62 10.66 -8.35
C ARG A 229 -22.11 10.96 -8.40
N ILE A 230 -21.30 10.16 -7.70
CA ILE A 230 -19.85 10.26 -7.79
C ILE A 230 -19.42 9.73 -9.15
N LYS A 231 -18.74 10.58 -9.92
CA LYS A 231 -18.18 10.23 -11.23
C LYS A 231 -16.98 9.29 -11.03
N VAL A 232 -17.07 8.07 -11.55
CA VAL A 232 -15.92 7.16 -11.70
C VAL A 232 -15.01 7.68 -12.81
N THR A 233 -13.78 8.08 -12.46
CA THR A 233 -12.77 8.64 -13.38
C THR A 233 -11.95 7.54 -14.04
N SER A 234 -11.07 7.88 -14.98
CA SER A 234 -10.10 6.93 -15.58
C SER A 234 -9.01 6.46 -14.62
N ASN A 235 -8.96 7.01 -13.39
CA ASN A 235 -8.03 6.57 -12.36
C ASN A 235 -8.68 5.62 -11.35
N MET A 236 -9.90 5.19 -11.63
CA MET A 236 -10.70 4.30 -10.81
C MET A 236 -11.17 3.11 -11.63
N PHE A 237 -11.42 1.99 -10.96
CA PHE A 237 -12.16 0.87 -11.54
C PHE A 237 -13.03 0.22 -10.47
N CYS A 238 -14.06 -0.50 -10.89
CA CYS A 238 -14.91 -1.27 -9.98
C CYS A 238 -14.55 -2.76 -10.00
N ALA A 239 -14.63 -3.41 -8.84
CA ALA A 239 -14.47 -4.85 -8.74
C ALA A 239 -15.40 -5.42 -7.67
N GLY A 240 -15.89 -6.64 -7.90
CA GLY A 240 -16.89 -7.25 -7.03
C GLY A 240 -17.45 -8.57 -7.56
N TYR A 241 -18.67 -8.92 -7.15
CA TYR A 241 -19.28 -10.23 -7.46
C TYR A 241 -20.50 -10.13 -8.38
N LYS A 242 -20.52 -10.92 -9.47
CA LYS A 242 -21.69 -11.05 -10.38
C LYS A 242 -22.97 -11.54 -9.69
N LYS A 243 -22.88 -12.24 -8.56
CA LYS A 243 -24.03 -12.76 -7.79
C LYS A 243 -24.26 -12.04 -6.44
N GLY A 244 -23.53 -10.95 -6.18
CA GLY A 244 -23.50 -10.30 -4.87
C GLY A 244 -22.77 -11.13 -3.82
N GLY A 245 -22.54 -10.54 -2.64
CA GLY A 245 -21.74 -11.15 -1.56
C GLY A 245 -20.49 -10.35 -1.19
N THR A 246 -19.87 -10.75 -0.08
CA THR A 246 -18.83 -10.11 0.76
C THR A 246 -18.05 -8.94 0.13
N ASP A 247 -18.60 -7.73 0.17
CA ASP A 247 -17.93 -6.51 -0.29
C ASP A 247 -16.81 -6.04 0.66
N ALA A 248 -15.90 -5.20 0.16
CA ALA A 248 -14.93 -4.51 1.00
C ALA A 248 -15.68 -3.67 2.06
N CYS A 249 -15.29 -3.84 3.31
CA CYS A 249 -15.98 -3.25 4.46
C CYS A 249 -15.08 -2.26 5.19
N GLN A 250 -15.64 -1.61 6.21
CA GLN A 250 -14.89 -0.69 7.07
C GLN A 250 -13.69 -1.41 7.71
N GLY A 251 -12.46 -1.01 7.34
CA GLY A 251 -11.20 -1.64 7.73
C GLY A 251 -10.40 -2.25 6.57
N ASP A 252 -11.00 -2.36 5.37
CA ASP A 252 -10.33 -2.81 4.13
C ASP A 252 -9.76 -1.63 3.31
N SER A 253 -10.29 -0.42 3.50
CA SER A 253 -9.83 0.82 2.85
C SER A 253 -8.32 0.99 2.89
N GLY A 254 -7.71 1.31 1.76
CA GLY A 254 -6.26 1.40 1.59
C GLY A 254 -5.55 0.06 1.42
N GLY A 255 -6.23 -1.06 1.64
CA GLY A 255 -5.70 -2.41 1.40
C GLY A 255 -5.54 -2.75 -0.09
N PRO A 256 -4.79 -3.81 -0.41
CA PRO A 256 -4.54 -4.24 -1.77
C PRO A 256 -5.73 -5.00 -2.38
N LEU A 257 -6.04 -4.68 -3.63
CA LEU A 257 -6.56 -5.65 -4.59
C LEU A 257 -5.37 -6.30 -5.29
N THR A 258 -5.16 -7.58 -5.02
CA THR A 258 -3.99 -8.34 -5.50
C THR A 258 -4.40 -9.28 -6.63
N CYS A 259 -3.73 -9.22 -7.78
CA CYS A 259 -3.99 -10.11 -8.92
C CYS A 259 -2.87 -11.13 -9.10
N PHE A 260 -3.18 -12.34 -9.57
CA PHE A 260 -2.15 -13.33 -9.89
C PHE A 260 -1.73 -13.24 -11.36
N ASP A 261 -0.52 -12.77 -11.61
CA ASP A 261 0.13 -12.80 -12.92
C ASP A 261 0.62 -14.22 -13.20
N ARG A 262 -0.14 -14.93 -14.05
CA ARG A 262 0.16 -16.32 -14.42
C ARG A 262 1.44 -16.43 -15.23
N SER A 263 1.77 -15.44 -16.06
CA SER A 263 2.93 -15.47 -16.95
C SER A 263 4.24 -15.47 -16.16
N ASN A 264 4.29 -14.73 -15.06
CA ASN A 264 5.47 -14.63 -14.21
C ASN A 264 5.33 -15.37 -12.86
N SER A 265 4.21 -16.07 -12.65
CA SER A 265 3.90 -16.82 -11.43
C SER A 265 4.08 -15.99 -10.15
N ARG A 266 3.56 -14.76 -10.15
CA ARG A 266 3.69 -13.81 -9.04
C ARG A 266 2.40 -13.03 -8.80
N PHE A 267 2.24 -12.51 -7.60
CA PHE A 267 1.14 -11.61 -7.24
C PHE A 267 1.54 -10.16 -7.52
N ILE A 268 0.62 -9.38 -8.07
CA ILE A 268 0.81 -7.98 -8.45
C ILE A 268 -0.24 -7.08 -7.78
N LEU A 269 0.11 -5.82 -7.53
CA LEU A 269 -0.84 -4.82 -7.04
C LEU A 269 -1.72 -4.33 -8.19
N GLY A 270 -2.99 -4.72 -8.18
CA GLY A 270 -3.97 -4.30 -9.19
C GLY A 270 -4.69 -2.99 -8.84
N GLY A 271 -4.96 -2.77 -7.55
CA GLY A 271 -5.63 -1.56 -7.10
C GLY A 271 -5.55 -1.35 -5.59
N VAL A 272 -5.96 -0.16 -5.15
CA VAL A 272 -6.05 0.21 -3.73
C VAL A 272 -7.53 0.38 -3.40
N VAL A 273 -8.02 -0.31 -2.36
CA VAL A 273 -9.42 -0.20 -1.90
C VAL A 273 -9.72 1.26 -1.54
N SER A 274 -10.70 1.88 -2.20
CA SER A 274 -10.97 3.32 -2.04
C SER A 274 -12.32 3.53 -1.35
N TRP A 275 -13.44 3.35 -2.06
CA TRP A 275 -14.77 3.59 -1.52
C TRP A 275 -15.79 2.59 -2.08
N GLY A 276 -16.91 2.45 -1.39
CA GLY A 276 -18.01 1.56 -1.76
C GLY A 276 -19.24 1.88 -0.90
N GLU A 277 -20.42 1.50 -1.36
CA GLU A 277 -21.65 1.86 -0.67
C GLU A 277 -22.01 0.87 0.45
N ARG A 278 -22.15 1.40 1.68
CA ARG A 278 -22.43 0.61 2.90
C ARG A 278 -23.79 -0.08 2.92
N LYS A 279 -24.69 0.19 1.97
CA LYS A 279 -26.13 -0.14 2.07
C LYS A 279 -26.63 -1.27 1.17
N PHE A 280 -25.81 -1.94 0.37
CA PHE A 280 -26.34 -2.97 -0.53
C PHE A 280 -26.45 -4.35 0.11
N LYS A 281 -27.66 -4.60 0.62
CA LYS A 281 -28.20 -5.91 0.99
C LYS A 281 -28.75 -6.71 -0.20
N ARG A 282 -28.47 -6.36 -1.46
CA ARG A 282 -29.02 -7.08 -2.63
C ARG A 282 -28.03 -7.21 -3.81
N GLU A 283 -27.85 -8.46 -4.21
CA GLU A 283 -27.50 -9.07 -5.52
C GLU A 283 -26.29 -8.58 -6.33
N LEU A 284 -25.77 -7.38 -6.16
CA LEU A 284 -24.55 -6.92 -6.83
C LEU A 284 -23.73 -6.04 -5.87
N GLY A 285 -22.57 -6.53 -5.43
CA GLY A 285 -21.66 -5.81 -4.53
C GLY A 285 -20.37 -5.50 -5.28
N TYR A 286 -20.20 -4.24 -5.67
CA TYR A 286 -18.99 -3.73 -6.31
C TYR A 286 -18.43 -2.58 -5.47
N SER A 287 -17.13 -2.63 -5.20
CA SER A 287 -16.37 -1.53 -4.61
C SER A 287 -15.56 -0.82 -5.69
N ILE A 288 -15.19 0.43 -5.42
CA ILE A 288 -14.32 1.25 -6.26
C ILE A 288 -12.90 1.23 -5.70
N TYR A 289 -11.94 1.10 -6.61
CA TYR A 289 -10.52 1.01 -6.33
C TYR A 289 -9.79 2.11 -7.09
N ALA A 290 -8.76 2.69 -6.48
CA ALA A 290 -7.81 3.49 -7.23
C ALA A 290 -7.00 2.55 -8.15
N GLN A 291 -6.94 2.89 -9.43
CA GLN A 291 -6.24 2.12 -10.46
C GLN A 291 -4.73 2.24 -10.29
N TYR A 292 -4.17 1.38 -9.43
CA TYR A 292 -2.76 1.44 -9.03
C TYR A 292 -1.78 1.60 -10.23
N PRO A 293 -1.91 0.86 -11.36
CA PRO A 293 -1.01 1.02 -12.50
C PRO A 293 -0.85 2.47 -12.98
N SER A 294 -1.92 3.28 -12.91
CA SER A 294 -1.90 4.70 -13.29
C SER A 294 -1.01 5.58 -12.38
N PHE A 295 -0.64 5.11 -11.20
CA PHE A 295 0.11 5.87 -10.18
C PHE A 295 1.55 5.41 -9.99
N THR A 296 1.99 4.39 -10.74
CA THR A 296 3.33 3.78 -10.59
C THR A 296 4.47 4.81 -10.67
N SER A 297 4.43 5.72 -11.65
CA SER A 297 5.40 6.81 -11.78
C SER A 297 5.35 7.78 -10.60
N TRP A 298 4.16 8.19 -10.18
CA TRP A 298 3.96 9.11 -9.06
C TRP A 298 4.50 8.52 -7.74
N ILE A 299 4.19 7.24 -7.47
CA ILE A 299 4.70 6.50 -6.31
C ILE A 299 6.21 6.45 -6.35
N ALA A 300 6.77 6.16 -7.53
CA ALA A 300 8.20 6.09 -7.68
C ALA A 300 8.88 7.45 -7.42
N ASP A 301 8.30 8.54 -7.90
CA ASP A 301 8.83 9.89 -7.68
C ASP A 301 8.67 10.34 -6.23
N GLY A 302 7.54 10.07 -5.60
CA GLY A 302 7.29 10.32 -4.18
C GLY A 302 8.32 9.63 -3.28
N ALA A 303 8.63 8.37 -3.55
CA ALA A 303 9.64 7.62 -2.80
C ALA A 303 11.08 8.13 -3.02
N LYS A 304 11.38 8.73 -4.19
CA LYS A 304 12.67 9.39 -4.48
C LYS A 304 12.83 10.74 -3.84
N ARG A 305 11.73 11.44 -3.50
CA ARG A 305 11.76 12.69 -2.75
C ARG A 305 12.35 12.37 -1.37
N ARG A 306 13.69 12.26 -1.31
CA ARG A 306 14.51 12.19 -0.12
C ARG A 306 14.00 13.26 0.82
N ALA A 307 14.19 13.07 2.11
CA ALA A 307 14.17 14.18 3.04
C ALA A 307 15.03 15.30 2.42
N ARG A 308 14.38 16.26 1.74
CA ARG A 308 14.93 17.60 1.66
C ARG A 308 15.00 17.92 3.14
N TYR A 309 16.20 17.88 3.69
CA TYR A 309 16.45 18.48 4.98
C TYR A 309 15.86 19.89 4.85
N SER A 310 14.74 20.12 5.52
CA SER A 310 14.29 21.47 5.78
C SER A 310 15.31 21.98 6.79
N LEU A 311 16.46 22.45 6.31
CA LEU A 311 17.37 23.21 7.13
C LEU A 311 16.54 24.36 7.68
N SER A 312 16.34 24.38 8.98
CA SER A 312 15.80 25.57 9.64
C SER A 312 16.68 26.76 9.27
N ILE A 313 16.12 27.97 9.32
CA ILE A 313 16.92 29.20 9.11
C ILE A 313 18.16 29.18 10.01
N GLY A 314 18.04 28.65 11.24
CA GLY A 314 19.18 28.48 12.16
C GLY A 314 20.27 27.56 11.62
N GLU A 315 19.92 26.38 11.08
CA GLU A 315 20.92 25.47 10.51
C GLU A 315 21.55 26.01 9.22
N LEU A 316 20.79 26.75 8.42
CA LEU A 316 21.29 27.47 7.25
C LEU A 316 22.30 28.57 7.65
N VAL A 317 22.01 29.32 8.70
CA VAL A 317 22.92 30.34 9.26
C VAL A 317 24.20 29.67 9.77
N VAL A 318 24.11 28.53 10.47
CA VAL A 318 25.29 27.80 10.95
C VAL A 318 26.17 27.32 9.77
N ILE A 319 25.56 26.80 8.71
CA ILE A 319 26.28 26.36 7.50
C ILE A 319 26.95 27.55 6.81
N ILE A 320 26.26 28.68 6.68
CA ILE A 320 26.81 29.90 6.05
C ILE A 320 27.97 30.46 6.88
N LEU A 321 27.84 30.53 8.21
CA LEU A 321 28.89 31.03 9.09
C LEU A 321 30.13 30.13 9.08
N THR A 322 29.94 28.82 9.07
CA THR A 322 31.06 27.87 8.97
C THR A 322 31.76 27.96 7.62
N LEU A 323 31.02 28.08 6.51
CA LEU A 323 31.60 28.33 5.18
C LEU A 323 32.39 29.64 5.12
N MET A 324 31.85 30.73 5.69
CA MET A 324 32.55 32.01 5.76
C MET A 324 33.84 31.92 6.58
N LEU A 325 33.83 31.19 7.70
CA LEU A 325 35.01 30.96 8.52
C LEU A 325 36.08 30.17 7.75
N VAL A 326 35.69 29.09 7.07
CA VAL A 326 36.60 28.28 6.24
C VAL A 326 37.20 29.12 5.10
N LEU A 327 36.40 29.94 4.42
CA LEU A 327 36.89 30.83 3.36
C LEU A 327 37.81 31.92 3.90
N LYS A 328 37.56 32.42 5.12
CA LYS A 328 38.43 33.41 5.78
C LYS A 328 39.76 32.80 6.18
N VAL A 329 39.76 31.58 6.71
CA VAL A 329 40.99 30.81 6.99
C VAL A 329 41.74 30.52 5.69
N ALA A 330 41.07 30.05 4.64
CA ALA A 330 41.70 29.76 3.35
C ALA A 330 42.30 31.02 2.67
N ARG A 331 41.70 32.20 2.87
CA ARG A 331 42.25 33.48 2.40
C ARG A 331 43.36 34.04 3.30
N GLY A 332 43.32 33.73 4.60
CA GLY A 332 44.33 34.09 5.59
C GLY A 332 45.57 33.18 5.57
N SER A 333 45.49 32.00 4.96
CA SER A 333 46.62 31.09 4.75
C SER A 333 47.58 31.51 3.63
N LYS A 334 47.58 32.78 3.22
CA LYS A 334 48.76 33.36 2.56
C LYS A 334 49.78 33.74 3.64
N ILE A 335 50.55 32.75 4.09
CA ILE A 335 51.80 32.93 4.83
C ILE A 335 52.80 32.00 4.15
N VAL A 336 53.63 32.61 3.27
CA VAL A 336 55.11 32.68 3.37
C VAL A 336 55.78 31.40 2.90
#